data_AF-A0A967MVZ8-F1
#
_entry.id   AF-A0A967MVZ8-F1
#
_cell.length_a   1.000
_cell.length_b   1.000
_cell.length_c   1.000
_cell.angle_alpha   90.00
_cell.angle_beta   90.00
_cell.angle_gamma   90.00
#
_symmetry.space_group_name_H-M   'P 1'
#
loop_
_entity.id
_entity.type
_entity.pdbx_description
1 polymer ?
#
loop_
_entity_poly.entity_id
_entity_poly.type
_entity_poly.pdbx_seq_one_letter_code
_entity_poly.pdbx_strand_id
1 'polypeptide(L)'
;DARWVYRAIRVAAPGGLGKSDRYDVAEEPEWTLLEAMRYARARDRIAGEYASGYAEVFEYAVPRWRRFHAQWGDEAWATTAVYLGLLARDSDSHVARKWGQAVAREVSAVAARLEQELSRLSHPERMAAELRDQDAAFKRAGINPGTTADLVVAALLAVGLEDLLDPVPRRVLCSES
;
A
#
# COMPACT_ATOMS: atom_id res chain seq x y z
N ASP A 1 -18.67 -9.10 12.65
CA ASP A 1 -17.36 -8.78 12.03
C ASP A 1 -16.39 -8.14 13.03
N ALA A 2 -16.74 -7.02 13.68
CA ALA A 2 -15.88 -6.27 14.59
C ALA A 2 -15.25 -7.15 15.68
N ARG A 3 -16.05 -7.95 16.40
CA ARG A 3 -15.56 -8.89 17.44
C ARG A 3 -14.46 -9.84 16.92
N TRP A 4 -14.65 -10.39 15.72
CA TRP A 4 -13.68 -11.32 15.12
C TRP A 4 -12.40 -10.61 14.68
N VAL A 5 -12.53 -9.43 14.07
CA VAL A 5 -11.36 -8.62 13.67
C VAL A 5 -10.59 -8.15 14.90
N TYR A 6 -11.27 -7.69 15.94
CA TYR A 6 -10.63 -7.28 17.20
C TYR A 6 -9.89 -8.45 17.84
N ARG A 7 -10.51 -9.63 17.89
CA ARG A 7 -9.84 -10.86 18.35
C ARG A 7 -8.62 -11.20 17.49
N ALA A 8 -8.72 -11.10 16.17
CA ALA A 8 -7.60 -11.36 15.26
C ALA A 8 -6.45 -10.37 15.47
N ILE A 9 -6.74 -9.07 15.65
CA ILE A 9 -5.75 -8.03 15.96
C ILE A 9 -5.06 -8.34 17.29
N ARG A 10 -5.82 -8.73 18.33
CA ARG A 10 -5.24 -9.12 19.62
C ARG A 10 -4.32 -10.35 19.51
N VAL A 11 -4.70 -11.33 18.69
CA VAL A 11 -3.88 -12.54 18.44
C VAL A 11 -2.63 -12.18 17.64
N ALA A 12 -2.74 -11.33 16.63
CA ALA A 12 -1.60 -10.87 15.82
C ALA A 12 -0.64 -9.97 16.61
N ALA A 13 -1.14 -9.28 17.66
CA ALA A 13 -0.39 -8.39 18.54
C ALA A 13 0.55 -7.41 17.82
N PRO A 14 0.05 -6.60 16.85
CA PRO A 14 0.92 -5.74 16.07
C PRO A 14 1.52 -4.64 16.95
N GLY A 15 2.85 -4.48 16.86
CA GLY A 15 3.59 -3.54 17.71
C GLY A 15 3.16 -2.08 17.52
N GLY A 16 2.98 -1.35 18.63
CA GLY A 16 2.72 0.09 18.62
C GLY A 16 1.26 0.53 18.54
N LEU A 17 0.28 -0.39 18.63
CA LEU A 17 -1.17 -0.04 18.62
C LEU A 17 -1.57 1.05 19.62
N GLY A 18 -0.87 1.15 20.76
CA GLY A 18 -1.19 2.11 21.81
C GLY A 18 -2.55 1.84 22.46
N LYS A 19 -3.08 2.85 23.14
CA LYS A 19 -4.43 2.87 23.73
C LYS A 19 -5.30 3.87 22.95
N SER A 20 -6.58 3.57 22.79
CA SER A 20 -7.55 4.46 22.13
C SER A 20 -8.67 4.83 23.10
N ASP A 21 -9.06 6.11 23.13
CA ASP A 21 -10.15 6.58 24.02
C ASP A 21 -11.52 5.99 23.65
N ARG A 22 -11.70 5.62 22.38
CA ARG A 22 -12.88 4.89 21.88
C ARG A 22 -12.45 3.78 20.95
N TYR A 23 -13.26 2.73 20.87
CA TYR A 23 -13.04 1.59 19.97
C TYR A 23 -11.70 0.88 20.20
N ASP A 24 -11.19 0.87 21.44
CA ASP A 24 -9.93 0.21 21.78
C ASP A 24 -10.00 -1.29 21.46
N VAL A 25 -9.01 -1.78 20.72
CA VAL A 25 -8.94 -3.18 20.30
C VAL A 25 -8.70 -4.16 21.45
N ALA A 26 -8.28 -3.66 22.61
CA ALA A 26 -8.18 -4.43 23.85
C ALA A 26 -9.56 -4.80 24.42
N GLU A 27 -10.61 -4.06 24.07
CA GLU A 27 -11.97 -4.24 24.58
C GLU A 27 -12.84 -5.08 23.62
N GLU A 28 -14.00 -5.53 24.09
CA GLU A 28 -14.97 -6.21 23.23
C GLU A 28 -15.85 -5.17 22.53
N PRO A 29 -15.93 -5.16 21.19
CA PRO A 29 -16.65 -4.11 20.49
C PRO A 29 -18.17 -4.31 20.56
N GLU A 30 -18.88 -3.24 20.93
CA GLU A 30 -20.34 -3.12 20.84
C GLU A 30 -20.81 -2.47 19.51
N TRP A 31 -19.85 -2.09 18.67
CA TRP A 31 -20.02 -1.27 17.46
C TRP A 31 -19.68 -2.08 16.20
N THR A 32 -20.07 -1.56 15.04
CA THR A 32 -19.65 -2.14 13.76
C THR A 32 -18.17 -1.88 13.49
N LEU A 33 -17.57 -2.73 12.65
CA LEU A 33 -16.17 -2.54 12.25
C LEU A 33 -15.98 -1.22 11.51
N LEU A 34 -16.94 -0.84 10.66
CA LEU A 34 -16.87 0.39 9.88
C LEU A 34 -16.92 1.64 10.77
N GLU A 35 -17.68 1.63 11.86
CA GLU A 35 -17.68 2.74 12.83
C GLU A 35 -16.31 2.89 13.50
N ALA A 36 -15.70 1.78 13.92
CA ALA A 36 -14.35 1.78 14.49
C ALA A 36 -13.31 2.31 13.48
N MET A 37 -13.37 1.85 12.22
CA MET A 37 -12.46 2.30 11.16
C MET A 37 -12.65 3.78 10.84
N ARG A 38 -13.89 4.28 10.78
CA ARG A 38 -14.18 5.72 10.60
C ARG A 38 -13.61 6.57 11.71
N TYR A 39 -13.58 6.07 12.95
CA TYR A 39 -12.94 6.77 14.07
C TYR A 39 -11.41 6.78 13.95
N ALA A 40 -10.80 5.69 13.50
CA ALA A 40 -9.35 5.56 13.37
C ALA A 40 -8.75 6.18 12.10
N ARG A 41 -9.56 6.50 11.09
CA ARG A 41 -9.13 6.93 9.74
C ARG A 41 -8.10 8.07 9.68
N ALA A 42 -8.07 8.94 10.68
CA ALA A 42 -7.15 10.09 10.70
C ALA A 42 -5.72 9.71 11.11
N ARG A 43 -5.55 8.55 11.76
CA ARG A 43 -4.26 8.06 12.29
C ARG A 43 -3.82 6.73 11.68
N ASP A 44 -4.74 6.00 11.06
CA ASP A 44 -4.51 4.70 10.45
C ASP A 44 -5.03 4.73 9.00
N ARG A 45 -4.12 4.52 8.05
CA ARG A 45 -4.43 4.61 6.62
C ARG A 45 -5.26 3.41 6.15
N ILE A 46 -5.10 2.22 6.74
CA ILE A 46 -5.96 1.07 6.45
C ILE A 46 -7.39 1.38 6.90
N ALA A 47 -7.56 1.95 8.08
CA ALA A 47 -8.87 2.43 8.53
C ALA A 47 -9.47 3.49 7.59
N GLY A 48 -8.61 4.33 7.00
CA GLY A 48 -8.96 5.26 5.92
C GLY A 48 -9.55 4.57 4.69
N GLU A 49 -8.98 3.45 4.25
CA GLU A 49 -9.52 2.66 3.13
C GLU A 49 -10.88 2.06 3.45
N TYR A 50 -11.05 1.44 4.64
CA TYR A 50 -12.37 0.94 5.05
C TYR A 50 -13.42 2.05 5.08
N ALA A 51 -13.05 3.23 5.58
CA ALA A 51 -13.96 4.36 5.70
C ALA A 51 -14.33 5.00 4.36
N SER A 52 -13.47 4.88 3.34
CA SER A 52 -13.63 5.50 2.02
C SER A 52 -14.09 4.52 0.94
N GLY A 53 -14.19 3.23 1.25
CA GLY A 53 -14.51 2.21 0.25
C GLY A 53 -13.32 1.88 -0.65
N TYR A 54 -12.11 1.91 -0.09
CA TYR A 54 -10.84 1.63 -0.75
C TYR A 54 -10.51 2.58 -1.91
N ALA A 55 -10.81 3.87 -1.71
CA ALA A 55 -10.64 4.88 -2.75
C ALA A 55 -9.18 4.98 -3.21
N GLU A 56 -8.20 4.86 -2.31
CA GLU A 56 -6.80 4.91 -2.72
C GLU A 56 -6.39 3.69 -3.55
N VAL A 57 -6.91 2.51 -3.20
CA VAL A 57 -6.69 1.30 -3.99
C VAL A 57 -7.30 1.44 -5.39
N PHE A 58 -8.59 1.74 -5.49
CA PHE A 58 -9.30 1.71 -6.79
C PHE A 58 -9.05 2.94 -7.66
N GLU A 59 -8.94 4.13 -7.07
CA GLU A 59 -8.82 5.37 -7.85
C GLU A 59 -7.37 5.75 -8.14
N TYR A 60 -6.40 5.24 -7.37
CA TYR A 60 -4.98 5.56 -7.54
C TYR A 60 -4.11 4.34 -7.84
N ALA A 61 -4.10 3.33 -6.96
CA ALA A 61 -3.14 2.23 -7.05
C ALA A 61 -3.39 1.32 -8.27
N VAL A 62 -4.64 0.91 -8.50
CA VAL A 62 -5.05 0.06 -9.63
C VAL A 62 -4.75 0.74 -10.99
N PRO A 63 -5.21 1.98 -11.28
CA PRO A 63 -4.90 2.66 -12.53
C PRO A 63 -3.39 2.83 -12.76
N ARG A 64 -2.65 3.11 -11.68
CA ARG A 64 -1.19 3.27 -11.72
C ARG A 64 -0.49 1.97 -12.06
N TRP A 65 -0.90 0.84 -11.46
CA TRP A 65 -0.36 -0.48 -11.80
C TRP A 65 -0.59 -0.79 -13.28
N ARG A 66 -1.83 -0.63 -13.76
CA ARG A 66 -2.20 -0.87 -15.16
C ARG A 66 -1.37 -0.03 -16.13
N ARG A 67 -1.18 1.25 -15.83
CA ARG A 67 -0.34 2.16 -16.62
C ARG A 67 1.10 1.65 -16.74
N PHE A 68 1.76 1.36 -15.61
CA PHE A 68 3.17 0.97 -15.64
C PHE A 68 3.38 -0.46 -16.15
N HIS A 69 2.42 -1.36 -15.91
CA HIS A 69 2.41 -2.68 -16.52
C HIS A 69 2.29 -2.59 -18.04
N ALA A 70 1.39 -1.75 -18.56
CA ALA A 70 1.30 -1.51 -20.00
C ALA A 70 2.56 -0.85 -20.60
N GLN A 71 3.25 0.00 -19.82
CA GLN A 71 4.46 0.68 -20.25
C GLN A 71 5.69 -0.23 -20.30
N TRP A 72 5.89 -1.09 -19.29
CA TRP A 72 7.11 -1.88 -19.15
C TRP A 72 6.93 -3.37 -19.40
N GLY A 73 5.69 -3.88 -19.42
CA GLY A 73 5.41 -5.30 -19.60
C GLY A 73 5.89 -6.20 -18.45
N ASP A 74 6.15 -5.62 -17.27
CA ASP A 74 6.71 -6.32 -16.12
C ASP A 74 5.92 -5.99 -14.84
N GLU A 75 5.34 -7.04 -14.23
CA GLU A 75 4.51 -6.93 -13.04
C GLU A 75 5.28 -6.46 -11.81
N ALA A 76 6.55 -6.86 -11.65
CA ALA A 76 7.37 -6.49 -10.51
C ALA A 76 7.72 -4.99 -10.54
N TRP A 77 8.01 -4.47 -11.73
CA TRP A 77 8.26 -3.03 -11.91
C TRP A 77 6.99 -2.20 -11.78
N ALA A 78 5.85 -2.67 -12.32
CA ALA A 78 4.57 -2.02 -12.10
C ALA A 78 4.22 -1.95 -10.60
N THR A 79 4.44 -3.05 -9.88
CA THR A 79 4.25 -3.14 -8.42
C THR A 79 5.18 -2.18 -7.68
N THR A 80 6.45 -2.10 -8.08
CA THR A 80 7.43 -1.16 -7.51
C THR A 80 6.98 0.30 -7.71
N ALA A 81 6.45 0.64 -8.89
CA ALA A 81 5.95 1.98 -9.16
C ALA A 81 4.70 2.32 -8.32
N VAL A 82 3.83 1.35 -8.03
CA VAL A 82 2.69 1.54 -7.11
C VAL A 82 3.18 1.73 -5.69
N TYR A 83 4.11 0.90 -5.22
CA TYR A 83 4.70 1.01 -3.88
C TYR A 83 5.29 2.40 -3.63
N LEU A 84 6.18 2.86 -4.52
CA LEU A 84 6.80 4.18 -4.41
C LEU A 84 5.76 5.30 -4.52
N GLY A 85 4.77 5.17 -5.42
CA GLY A 85 3.70 6.16 -5.58
C GLY A 85 2.86 6.33 -4.32
N LEU A 86 2.40 5.22 -3.73
CA LEU A 86 1.62 5.23 -2.49
C LEU A 86 2.42 5.77 -1.30
N LEU A 87 3.70 5.40 -1.20
CA LEU A 87 4.57 5.84 -0.10
C LEU A 87 4.94 7.33 -0.22
N ALA A 88 5.09 7.83 -1.45
CA ALA A 88 5.35 9.23 -1.74
C ALA A 88 4.15 10.13 -1.44
N ARG A 89 2.93 9.64 -1.70
CA ARG A 89 1.69 10.42 -1.56
C ARG A 89 1.32 10.70 -0.11
N ASP A 90 1.38 9.67 0.73
CA ASP A 90 0.89 9.71 2.10
C ASP A 90 1.84 8.92 3.02
N SER A 91 2.13 9.50 4.19
CA SER A 91 3.02 8.89 5.18
C SER A 91 2.50 7.55 5.67
N ASP A 92 3.41 6.57 5.77
CA ASP A 92 3.07 5.22 6.21
C ASP A 92 2.70 5.20 7.72
N SER A 93 1.48 4.73 8.05
CA SER A 93 1.01 4.71 9.43
C SER A 93 1.75 3.70 10.32
N HIS A 94 2.28 2.61 9.78
CA HIS A 94 3.16 1.71 10.53
C HIS A 94 4.45 2.44 10.92
N VAL A 95 5.05 3.17 9.97
CA VAL A 95 6.26 3.95 10.24
C VAL A 95 5.97 5.06 11.25
N ALA A 96 4.91 5.84 11.05
CA ALA A 96 4.52 6.91 11.96
C ALA A 96 4.28 6.41 13.39
N ARG A 97 3.70 5.22 13.53
CA ARG A 97 3.42 4.59 14.83
C ARG A 97 4.67 4.14 15.57
N LYS A 98 5.71 3.69 14.85
CA LYS A 98 6.93 3.13 15.46
C LYS A 98 8.09 4.13 15.56
N TRP A 99 8.18 5.10 14.65
CA TRP A 99 9.27 6.09 14.58
C TRP A 99 8.79 7.55 14.61
N GLY A 100 7.48 7.80 14.64
CA GLY A 100 6.91 9.14 14.65
C GLY A 100 6.72 9.75 13.26
N GLN A 101 5.90 10.81 13.21
CA GLN A 101 5.50 11.46 11.96
C GLN A 101 6.65 12.15 11.20
N ALA A 102 7.72 12.57 11.90
CA ALA A 102 8.88 13.17 11.25
C ALA A 102 9.58 12.14 10.33
N VAL A 103 9.90 10.96 10.88
CA VAL A 103 10.52 9.86 10.12
C VAL A 103 9.60 9.36 9.00
N ALA A 104 8.29 9.25 9.26
CA ALA A 104 7.34 8.84 8.23
C ALA A 104 7.31 9.80 7.02
N ARG A 105 7.43 11.11 7.26
CA ARG A 105 7.53 12.11 6.19
C ARG A 105 8.86 12.07 5.45
N GLU A 106 9.97 11.80 6.16
CA GLU A 106 11.27 11.62 5.52
C GLU A 106 11.27 10.41 4.57
N VAL A 107 10.68 9.30 5.01
CA VAL A 107 10.49 8.10 4.17
C VAL A 107 9.67 8.42 2.93
N SER A 108 8.54 9.14 3.07
CA SER A 108 7.74 9.59 1.93
C SER A 108 8.53 10.50 0.98
N ALA A 109 9.39 11.39 1.51
CA ALA A 109 10.20 12.26 0.68
C ALA A 109 11.24 11.50 -0.15
N VAL A 110 11.91 10.47 0.40
CA VAL A 110 12.81 9.65 -0.43
C VAL A 110 12.03 8.81 -1.44
N ALA A 111 10.85 8.28 -1.08
CA ALA A 111 9.99 7.58 -2.01
C ALA A 111 9.56 8.48 -3.18
N ALA A 112 9.23 9.75 -2.90
CA ALA A 112 8.86 10.73 -3.92
C ALA A 112 10.00 11.00 -4.91
N ARG A 113 11.25 11.11 -4.43
CA ARG A 113 12.43 11.26 -5.31
C ARG A 113 12.58 10.04 -6.23
N LEU A 114 12.55 8.84 -5.65
CA LEU A 114 12.69 7.60 -6.41
C LEU A 114 11.54 7.39 -7.40
N GLU A 115 10.32 7.74 -7.02
CA GLU A 115 9.13 7.68 -7.89
C GLU A 115 9.27 8.61 -9.10
N GLN A 116 9.73 9.84 -8.86
CA GLN A 116 9.91 10.84 -9.90
C GLN A 116 10.96 10.41 -10.92
N GLU A 117 12.02 9.74 -10.48
CA GLU A 117 13.06 9.21 -11.35
C GLU A 117 12.56 7.97 -12.11
N LEU A 118 11.95 7.01 -11.40
CA LEU A 118 11.47 5.75 -11.98
C LEU A 118 10.42 5.98 -13.06
N SER A 119 9.46 6.88 -12.80
CA SER A 119 8.34 7.16 -13.72
C SER A 119 8.76 7.73 -15.07
N ARG A 120 9.98 8.27 -15.18
CA ARG A 120 10.54 8.86 -16.41
C ARG A 120 11.32 7.87 -17.26
N LEU A 121 11.59 6.67 -16.75
CA LEU A 121 12.40 5.69 -17.44
C LEU A 121 11.57 4.84 -18.42
N SER A 122 12.13 4.65 -19.62
CA SER A 122 11.67 3.60 -20.54
C SER A 122 12.07 2.20 -20.04
N HIS A 123 13.15 2.14 -19.26
CA HIS A 123 13.83 0.93 -18.80
C HIS A 123 14.00 1.00 -17.27
N PRO A 124 13.03 0.49 -16.49
CA PRO A 124 13.01 0.67 -15.03
C PRO A 124 14.14 -0.08 -14.33
N GLU A 125 14.71 -1.12 -14.96
CA GLU A 125 15.84 -1.90 -14.45
C GLU A 125 17.10 -1.08 -14.19
N ARG A 126 17.20 0.11 -14.80
CA ARG A 126 18.30 1.06 -14.55
C ARG A 126 18.32 1.57 -13.11
N MET A 127 17.19 1.56 -12.41
CA MET A 127 17.11 1.95 -10.98
C MET A 127 17.28 0.78 -10.02
N ALA A 128 17.48 -0.44 -10.49
CA ALA A 128 17.50 -1.62 -9.62
C ALA A 128 18.59 -1.55 -8.54
N ALA A 129 19.75 -0.97 -8.84
CA ALA A 129 20.83 -0.80 -7.86
C ALA A 129 20.44 0.22 -6.77
N GLU A 130 19.99 1.40 -7.17
CA GLU A 130 19.60 2.47 -6.24
C GLU A 130 18.44 2.06 -5.33
N LEU A 131 17.42 1.38 -5.87
CA LEU A 131 16.30 0.87 -5.09
C LEU A 131 16.73 -0.17 -4.06
N ARG A 132 17.66 -1.07 -4.43
CA ARG A 132 18.23 -2.04 -3.48
C ARG A 132 19.04 -1.36 -2.39
N ASP A 133 19.82 -0.33 -2.73
CA ASP A 133 20.61 0.42 -1.76
C ASP A 133 19.70 1.17 -0.78
N GLN A 134 18.61 1.77 -1.27
CA GLN A 134 17.62 2.43 -0.41
C GLN A 134 16.88 1.44 0.49
N ASP A 135 16.45 0.29 -0.04
CA ASP A 135 15.83 -0.78 0.76
C ASP A 135 16.78 -1.29 1.85
N ALA A 136 18.06 -1.48 1.52
CA ALA A 136 19.10 -1.84 2.49
C ALA A 136 19.32 -0.75 3.55
N ALA A 137 19.20 0.53 3.19
CA ALA A 137 19.27 1.64 4.15
C ALA A 137 18.09 1.62 5.13
N PHE A 138 16.86 1.41 4.65
CA PHE A 138 15.69 1.27 5.52
C PHE A 138 15.81 0.06 6.45
N LYS A 139 16.24 -1.09 5.93
CA LYS A 139 16.48 -2.30 6.73
C LYS A 139 17.52 -2.07 7.84
N ARG A 140 18.64 -1.41 7.55
CA ARG A 140 19.66 -1.07 8.55
C ARG A 140 19.12 -0.12 9.63
N ALA A 141 18.22 0.79 9.26
CA ALA A 141 17.52 1.67 10.20
C ALA A 141 16.35 0.98 10.92
N GLY A 142 16.04 -0.28 10.56
CA GLY A 142 14.89 -1.03 11.06
C GLY A 142 13.54 -0.54 10.55
N ILE A 143 13.52 0.42 9.61
CA ILE A 143 12.32 1.07 9.08
C ILE A 143 11.64 0.14 8.07
N ASN A 144 10.32 -0.05 8.23
CA ASN A 144 9.50 -0.83 7.31
C ASN A 144 8.18 -0.11 7.03
N PRO A 145 7.95 0.42 5.82
CA PRO A 145 6.67 0.94 5.37
C PRO A 145 5.64 -0.17 5.11
N GLY A 146 5.19 -0.80 6.19
CA GLY A 146 4.31 -1.97 6.15
C GLY A 146 2.88 -1.66 5.72
N THR A 147 2.33 -0.50 6.12
CA THR A 147 0.98 -0.10 5.70
C THR A 147 0.92 0.10 4.19
N THR A 148 1.94 0.74 3.60
CA THR A 148 2.04 0.89 2.15
C THR A 148 2.13 -0.48 1.47
N ALA A 149 2.92 -1.43 2.02
CA ALA A 149 2.99 -2.77 1.47
C ALA A 149 1.62 -3.49 1.48
N ASP A 150 0.83 -3.35 2.56
CA ASP A 150 -0.52 -3.90 2.64
C ASP A 150 -1.44 -3.33 1.55
N LEU A 151 -1.36 -2.01 1.29
CA LEU A 151 -2.14 -1.36 0.22
C LEU A 151 -1.72 -1.81 -1.18
N VAL A 152 -0.43 -2.06 -1.41
CA VAL A 152 0.04 -2.65 -2.68
C VAL A 152 -0.58 -4.02 -2.87
N VAL A 153 -0.57 -4.88 -1.85
CA VAL A 153 -1.19 -6.21 -1.94
C VAL A 153 -2.69 -6.10 -2.22
N ALA A 154 -3.39 -5.18 -1.56
CA ALA A 154 -4.81 -4.94 -1.83
C ALA A 154 -5.05 -4.49 -3.29
N ALA A 155 -4.19 -3.64 -3.84
CA ALA A 155 -4.27 -3.23 -5.23
C ALA A 155 -4.01 -4.36 -6.22
N LEU A 156 -3.01 -5.21 -5.97
CA LEU A 156 -2.73 -6.37 -6.82
C LEU A 156 -3.87 -7.40 -6.78
N LEU A 157 -4.48 -7.58 -5.61
CA LEU A 157 -5.68 -8.41 -5.48
C LEU A 157 -6.84 -7.82 -6.29
N ALA A 158 -7.08 -6.51 -6.19
CA ALA A 158 -8.13 -5.84 -6.95
C ALA A 158 -7.92 -5.98 -8.47
N VAL A 159 -6.70 -5.76 -8.96
CA VAL A 159 -6.31 -6.00 -10.36
C VAL A 159 -6.65 -7.43 -10.79
N GLY A 160 -6.23 -8.43 -10.00
CA GLY A 160 -6.49 -9.84 -10.33
C GLY A 160 -7.96 -10.21 -10.32
N LEU A 161 -8.76 -9.62 -9.42
CA LEU A 161 -10.20 -9.83 -9.37
C LEU A 161 -10.92 -9.16 -10.55
N GLU A 162 -10.52 -7.95 -10.94
CA GLU A 162 -11.03 -7.28 -12.14
C GLU A 162 -10.75 -8.11 -13.39
N ASP A 163 -9.53 -8.63 -13.55
CA ASP A 163 -9.16 -9.47 -14.71
C ASP A 163 -9.95 -10.78 -14.77
N LEU A 164 -10.36 -11.32 -13.61
CA LEU A 164 -11.17 -12.52 -13.53
C LEU A 164 -12.64 -12.25 -13.86
N LEU A 165 -13.16 -11.09 -13.46
CA LEU A 165 -14.57 -10.72 -13.62
C LEU A 165 -14.87 -10.10 -14.98
N ASP A 166 -13.91 -9.39 -15.57
CA ASP A 166 -14.00 -8.79 -16.89
C ASP A 166 -12.78 -9.15 -17.74
N PRO A 167 -12.71 -10.40 -18.23
CA PRO A 167 -11.54 -10.87 -18.98
C PRO A 167 -11.44 -10.11 -20.30
N VAL A 168 -10.46 -9.21 -20.40
CA VAL A 168 -10.12 -8.56 -21.67
C VAL A 168 -9.76 -9.67 -22.67
N PRO A 169 -10.46 -9.78 -23.82
CA PRO A 169 -10.16 -10.83 -24.79
C PRO A 169 -8.70 -10.68 -25.25
N ARG A 170 -7.89 -11.72 -25.01
CA ARG A 170 -6.51 -11.78 -25.52
C ARG A 170 -6.58 -11.58 -27.03
N ARG A 171 -6.03 -10.47 -27.53
CA ARG A 171 -5.80 -10.32 -28.98
C ARG A 171 -4.89 -11.45 -29.40
N VAL A 172 -5.45 -12.45 -30.08
CA VAL A 172 -4.69 -13.44 -30.82
C VAL A 172 -3.94 -12.66 -31.89
N LEU A 173 -2.63 -12.51 -31.71
CA LEU A 173 -1.75 -12.12 -32.81
C LEU A 173 -1.70 -13.31 -33.77
N CYS A 174 -2.69 -13.41 -34.66
CA CYS A 174 -2.53 -14.19 -35.88
C CYS A 174 -1.45 -13.48 -36.71
N SER A 175 -0.23 -14.01 -36.66
CA SER A 175 0.79 -13.75 -37.65
C SER A 175 0.36 -14.46 -38.93
N GLU A 176 -0.22 -13.72 -39.87
CA GLU A 176 -0.21 -14.09 -41.28
C GLU A 176 0.84 -13.23 -41.99
N SER A 177 1.97 -13.85 -42.32
CA SER A 177 2.72 -13.77 -43.59
C SER A 177 4.02 -14.56 -43.45
#